data_AF-A0A378MI77-F1
#
_entry.id   AF-A0A378MI77-F1
#
_cell.length_a   1.000
_cell.length_b   1.000
_cell.length_c   1.000
_cell.angle_alpha   90.00
_cell.angle_beta   90.00
_cell.angle_gamma   90.00
#
_symmetry.space_group_name_H-M   'P 1'
#
loop_
_entity.id
_entity.type
_entity.pdbx_description
1 polymer ?
#
loop_
_entity_poly.entity_id
_entity_poly.type
_entity_poly.pdbx_seq_one_letter_code
_entity_poly.pdbx_strand_id
1 'polypeptide(L)'
;MLSTVIKPNNYQDSISLMLLTKEISKMEGIHKLQVMMGTDANKSIFDAAGLLTEEAEKASSNDMMIVLDIESKDIEEEALQAIDQFLKDLAVKKKIQVMDQLP
;
A
#
# COMPACT_ATOMS: atom_id res chain seq x y z
N MET A 1 -14.67 0.20 8.49
CA MET A 1 -13.84 0.43 9.69
C MET A 1 -12.44 0.77 9.24
N LEU A 2 -11.80 1.79 9.81
CA LEU A 2 -10.44 2.14 9.41
C LEU A 2 -9.40 1.22 10.07
N SER A 3 -8.50 0.70 9.25
CA SER A 3 -7.30 0.00 9.67
C SER A 3 -6.07 0.65 9.05
N THR A 4 -5.01 0.83 9.84
CA THR A 4 -3.76 1.44 9.39
C THR A 4 -2.59 0.53 9.73
N VAL A 5 -1.78 0.24 8.72
CA VAL A 5 -0.55 -0.54 8.87
C VAL A 5 0.61 0.26 8.30
N ILE A 6 1.64 0.45 9.11
CA ILE A 6 2.88 1.10 8.71
C ILE A 6 3.94 0.02 8.50
N LYS A 7 4.53 -0.02 7.31
CA LYS A 7 5.68 -0.88 7.00
C LYS A 7 6.94 -0.01 7.04
N PRO A 8 7.69 -0.03 8.16
CA PRO A 8 8.78 0.92 8.37
C PRO A 8 9.94 0.68 7.42
N ASN A 9 10.54 1.76 6.92
CA ASN A 9 11.66 1.74 5.96
C ASN A 9 11.41 0.85 4.72
N ASN A 10 10.15 0.65 4.35
CA ASN A 10 9.76 -0.15 3.19
C ASN A 10 9.52 0.75 1.99
N TYR A 11 10.59 1.32 1.45
CA TYR A 11 10.47 2.21 0.29
C TYR A 11 9.97 1.47 -0.94
N GLN A 12 8.93 2.01 -1.56
CA GLN A 12 8.38 1.55 -2.84
C GLN A 12 8.24 2.72 -3.80
N ASP A 13 8.43 2.48 -5.10
CA ASP A 13 8.16 3.49 -6.11
C ASP A 13 6.65 3.72 -6.30
N SER A 14 6.28 4.91 -6.74
CA SER A 14 4.87 5.32 -6.89
C SER A 14 4.09 4.46 -7.89
N ILE A 15 4.74 3.90 -8.91
CA ILE A 15 4.07 3.03 -9.90
C ILE A 15 3.68 1.71 -9.25
N SER A 16 4.57 1.10 -8.47
CA SER A 16 4.28 -0.11 -7.70
C SER A 16 3.11 0.11 -6.75
N LEU A 17 3.11 1.22 -6.02
CA LEU A 17 2.04 1.57 -5.07
C LEU A 17 0.70 1.84 -5.76
N MET A 18 0.71 2.52 -6.92
CA MET A 18 -0.50 2.74 -7.72
C MET A 18 -1.10 1.43 -8.23
N LEU A 19 -0.26 0.53 -8.78
CA LEU A 19 -0.71 -0.77 -9.28
C LEU A 19 -1.25 -1.64 -8.14
N LEU A 20 -0.55 -1.66 -7.01
CA LEU A 20 -0.96 -2.38 -5.81
C LEU A 20 -2.31 -1.87 -5.31
N THR A 21 -2.45 -0.55 -5.14
CA THR A 21 -3.71 0.07 -4.67
C THR A 21 -4.85 -0.31 -5.60
N LYS A 22 -4.66 -0.23 -6.92
CA LYS A 22 -5.67 -0.60 -7.92
C LYS A 22 -6.06 -2.08 -7.84
N GLU A 23 -5.11 -2.98 -7.58
CA GLU A 23 -5.38 -4.41 -7.52
C GLU A 23 -6.14 -4.78 -6.26
N ILE A 24 -5.64 -4.37 -5.10
CA ILE A 24 -6.19 -4.78 -3.81
C ILE A 24 -7.53 -4.08 -3.53
N SER A 25 -7.77 -2.88 -4.07
CA SER A 25 -9.08 -2.20 -3.95
C SER A 25 -10.25 -2.96 -4.60
N LYS A 26 -9.99 -4.05 -5.33
CA LYS A 26 -11.03 -4.89 -5.94
C LYS A 26 -11.55 -5.99 -5.00
N MET A 27 -10.87 -6.23 -3.88
CA MET A 27 -11.28 -7.26 -2.93
C MET A 27 -12.63 -6.90 -2.31
N GLU A 28 -13.50 -7.90 -2.18
CA GLU A 28 -14.78 -7.76 -1.50
C GLU A 28 -14.55 -7.38 -0.03
N GLY A 29 -15.44 -6.54 0.52
CA GLY A 29 -15.30 -6.05 1.89
C GLY A 29 -14.29 -4.91 2.09
N ILE A 30 -13.61 -4.43 1.04
CA ILE A 30 -12.82 -3.20 1.07
C ILE A 30 -13.61 -2.05 0.44
N HIS A 31 -13.96 -1.04 1.24
CA HIS A 31 -14.65 0.16 0.78
C HIS A 31 -13.67 1.21 0.22
N LYS A 32 -12.53 1.36 0.88
CA LYS A 32 -11.43 2.25 0.44
C LYS A 32 -10.10 1.62 0.78
N LEU A 33 -9.12 1.81 -0.10
CA LEU A 33 -7.73 1.47 0.16
C LEU A 33 -6.85 2.57 -0.41
N GLN A 34 -5.85 2.96 0.37
CA GLN A 34 -4.78 3.81 -0.13
C GLN A 34 -3.45 3.35 0.42
N VAL A 35 -2.48 3.17 -0.47
CA VAL A 35 -1.11 2.79 -0.13
C VAL A 35 -0.14 3.80 -0.71
N MET A 36 0.59 4.51 0.15
CA MET A 36 1.53 5.56 -0.26
C MET A 36 2.72 5.63 0.71
N MET A 37 3.80 6.29 0.31
CA MET A 37 4.90 6.63 1.21
C MET A 37 4.49 7.70 2.23
N GLY A 38 5.05 7.69 3.44
CA GLY A 38 4.74 8.61 4.54
C GLY A 38 5.26 10.05 4.40
N THR A 39 5.28 10.59 3.18
CA THR A 39 5.63 12.00 2.92
C THR A 39 4.47 12.92 3.29
N ASP A 40 4.75 14.17 3.67
CA ASP A 40 3.71 15.15 4.04
C ASP A 40 2.70 15.41 2.92
N ALA A 41 3.17 15.39 1.66
CA ALA A 41 2.30 15.51 0.49
C ALA A 41 1.30 14.34 0.42
N ASN A 42 1.74 13.12 0.70
CA ASN A 42 0.86 11.96 0.70
C ASN A 42 -0.06 11.93 1.91
N LYS A 43 0.39 12.36 3.10
CA LYS A 43 -0.47 12.51 4.29
C LYS A 43 -1.65 13.44 4.02
N SER A 44 -1.41 14.53 3.31
CA SER A 44 -2.48 15.44 2.86
C SER A 44 -3.51 14.76 1.94
N ILE A 45 -3.07 13.77 1.14
CA ILE A 45 -3.96 12.98 0.29
C ILE A 45 -4.82 12.02 1.13
N PHE A 46 -4.23 11.38 2.15
CA PHE A 46 -5.00 10.57 3.11
C PHE A 46 -6.03 11.43 3.84
N ASP A 47 -5.68 12.64 4.26
CA ASP A 47 -6.59 13.56 4.97
C ASP A 47 -7.79 13.92 4.11
N ALA A 48 -7.53 14.35 2.86
CA ALA A 48 -8.58 14.68 1.90
C ALA A 48 -9.49 13.49 1.56
N ALA A 49 -9.00 12.26 1.68
CA ALA A 49 -9.77 11.03 1.45
C ALA A 49 -10.57 10.56 2.68
N GLY A 50 -10.35 11.19 3.85
CA GLY A 50 -10.88 10.75 5.15
C GLY A 50 -10.21 9.47 5.67
N LEU A 51 -8.95 9.25 5.31
CA LEU A 51 -8.15 8.07 5.62
C LEU A 51 -6.92 8.40 6.49
N LEU A 52 -6.69 9.66 6.88
CA LEU A 52 -5.57 9.99 7.74
C LEU A 52 -5.86 9.61 9.19
N THR A 53 -5.17 8.59 9.69
CA THR A 53 -5.21 8.14 11.08
C THR A 53 -4.03 8.72 11.87
N GLU A 54 -4.08 8.65 13.21
CA GLU A 54 -2.96 9.09 14.04
C GLU A 54 -1.67 8.30 13.77
N GLU A 55 -1.79 7.02 13.43
CA GLU A 55 -0.68 6.15 13.06
C GLU A 55 -0.06 6.57 11.72
N ALA A 56 -0.88 6.88 10.71
CA ALA A 56 -0.41 7.37 9.41
C ALA A 56 0.25 8.76 9.53
N GLU A 57 -0.30 9.64 10.36
CA GLU A 57 0.26 10.98 10.59
C GLU A 57 1.69 10.94 11.15
N LYS A 58 1.99 9.93 11.98
CA LYS A 58 3.30 9.72 12.61
C LYS A 58 4.33 9.04 11.70
N ALA A 59 3.93 8.51 10.55
CA ALA A 59 4.85 7.82 9.64
C ALA A 59 5.90 8.78 9.07
N SER A 60 7.11 8.28 8.83
CA SER A 60 8.18 9.02 8.16
C SER A 60 8.10 8.89 6.64
N SER A 61 8.83 9.73 5.92
CA SER A 61 8.89 9.69 4.44
C SER A 61 9.37 8.36 3.86
N ASN A 62 10.09 7.55 4.65
CA ASN A 62 10.64 6.26 4.24
C ASN A 62 9.71 5.08 4.55
N ASP A 63 8.61 5.34 5.25
CA ASP A 63 7.65 4.31 5.64
C ASP A 63 6.56 4.18 4.58
N MET A 64 6.16 2.95 4.28
CA MET A 64 4.96 2.72 3.47
C MET A 64 3.75 2.66 4.39
N MET A 65 2.78 3.52 4.11
CA MET A 65 1.50 3.58 4.81
C MET A 65 0.44 2.82 4.01
N ILE A 66 -0.26 1.91 4.67
CA ILE A 66 -1.42 1.20 4.14
C ILE A 66 -2.60 1.58 5.01
N VAL A 67 -3.60 2.25 4.44
CA VAL A 67 -4.87 2.52 5.14
C VAL A 67 -6.03 1.89 4.38
N LEU A 68 -6.84 1.13 5.10
CA LEU A 68 -8.01 0.44 4.57
C LEU A 68 -9.26 0.90 5.32
N ASP A 69 -10.36 1.07 4.60
CA ASP A 69 -11.70 1.09 5.16
C ASP A 69 -12.40 -0.21 4.79
N ILE A 70 -12.61 -1.09 5.78
CA ILE A 70 -13.03 -2.49 5.58
C ILE A 70 -14.30 -2.85 6.35
N GLU A 71 -14.99 -3.89 5.91
CA GLU A 71 -16.23 -4.37 6.56
C GLU A 71 -15.95 -5.10 7.88
N SER A 72 -14.86 -5.86 7.96
CA SER A 72 -14.48 -6.64 9.15
C SER A 72 -12.97 -6.80 9.25
N LYS A 73 -12.49 -7.25 10.42
CA LYS A 73 -11.06 -7.50 10.65
C LYS A 73 -10.50 -8.66 9.83
N ASP A 74 -11.31 -9.65 9.46
CA ASP A 74 -10.83 -10.80 8.68
C ASP A 74 -10.34 -10.35 7.30
N ILE A 75 -10.99 -9.34 6.71
CA ILE A 75 -10.58 -8.71 5.44
C ILE A 75 -9.22 -8.02 5.55
N GLU A 76 -8.85 -7.50 6.73
CA GLU A 76 -7.55 -6.88 6.94
C GLU A 76 -6.42 -7.89 6.70
N GLU A 77 -6.53 -9.08 7.31
CA GLU A 77 -5.49 -10.11 7.19
C GLU A 77 -5.35 -10.58 5.74
N GLU A 78 -6.47 -10.83 5.07
CA GLU A 78 -6.48 -11.22 3.65
C GLU A 78 -5.86 -10.14 2.76
N ALA A 79 -6.21 -8.88 2.97
CA ALA A 79 -5.68 -7.75 2.20
C ALA A 79 -4.17 -7.59 2.41
N LEU A 80 -3.69 -7.72 3.66
CA LEU A 80 -2.26 -7.62 3.95
C LEU A 80 -1.45 -8.77 3.34
N GLN A 81 -2.00 -9.99 3.35
CA GLN A 81 -1.38 -11.13 2.67
C GLN A 81 -1.30 -10.90 1.16
N ALA A 82 -2.38 -10.41 0.54
CA ALA A 82 -2.42 -10.10 -0.89
C ALA A 82 -1.45 -8.97 -1.26
N ILE A 83 -1.33 -7.93 -0.44
CA ILE A 83 -0.35 -6.85 -0.56
C ILE A 83 1.08 -7.40 -0.57
N ASP A 84 1.42 -8.21 0.43
CA ASP A 84 2.77 -8.77 0.56
C ASP A 84 3.10 -9.69 -0.62
N GLN A 85 2.12 -10.46 -1.13
CA GLN A 85 2.29 -11.30 -2.31
C GLN A 85 2.48 -10.47 -3.60
N PHE A 86 1.65 -9.44 -3.80
CA PHE A 86 1.72 -8.57 -4.97
C PHE A 86 3.08 -7.87 -5.08
N LEU A 87 3.61 -7.37 -3.96
CA LEU A 87 4.94 -6.74 -3.92
C LEU A 87 6.06 -7.73 -4.26
N LYS A 88 5.99 -8.97 -3.77
CA LYS A 88 6.94 -10.04 -4.13
C LYS A 88 6.91 -10.32 -5.63
N ASP A 89 5.72 -10.47 -6.21
CA ASP A 89 5.55 -10.76 -7.62
C ASP A 89 6.05 -9.61 -8.51
N LEU A 90 5.77 -8.36 -8.12
CA LEU A 90 6.31 -7.18 -8.79
C LEU A 90 7.85 -7.16 -8.76
N ALA A 91 8.45 -7.47 -7.61
CA ALA A 91 9.90 -7.50 -7.47
C ALA A 91 10.54 -8.60 -8.36
N VAL A 92 9.92 -9.77 -8.45
CA VAL A 92 10.38 -10.86 -9.33
C VAL A 92 10.26 -10.47 -10.81
N LYS A 93 9.11 -9.91 -11.22
CA LYS A 93 8.89 -9.46 -12.61
C LYS A 93 9.89 -8.40 -13.04
N LYS A 94 10.16 -7.40 -12.17
CA LYS A 94 11.18 -6.38 -12.43
C LYS A 94 12.58 -6.98 -12.63
N LYS A 95 12.95 -7.98 -11.83
CA LYS A 95 14.24 -8.68 -11.99
C LYS A 95 14.34 -9.42 -13.32
N ILE A 96 13.31 -10.18 -13.70
CA ILE A 96 13.29 -10.93 -14.97
C ILE A 96 13.39 -9.95 -16.15
N GLN A 97 12.62 -8.86 -16.13
CA GLN A 97 12.63 -7.88 -17.21
C GLN A 97 13.99 -7.19 -17.37
N VAL A 98 14.74 -6.96 -16.28
CA VAL A 98 16.11 -6.46 -16.34
C VAL A 98 17.07 -7.52 -16.90
N MET A 99 16.90 -8.79 -16.55
CA MET A 99 17.73 -9.88 -17.07
C MET A 99 17.53 -10.13 -18.57
N ASP A 100 16.28 -10.04 -19.08
CA ASP A 100 15.96 -10.20 -20.51
C ASP A 100 16.51 -9.05 -21.38
N GLN A 101 16.95 -7.94 -20.77
CA GLN A 101 17.54 -6.78 -21.44
C GLN A 101 19.08 -6.79 -21.44
N LEU A 102 19.71 -7.79 -20.80
CA LEU A 102 21.16 -7.98 -20.85
C LEU A 102 21.54 -8.70 -22.17
N PRO A 103 22.58 -8.23 -22.88
CA PRO A 103 23.04 -8.84 -24.13
C PRO A 103 23.64 -10.24 -23.94
#